data_AF-A0A453T9S7-F1
#
_entry.id   AF-A0A453T9S7-F1
#
_cell.length_a   1.000
_cell.length_b   1.000
_cell.length_c   1.000
_cell.angle_alpha   90.00
_cell.angle_beta   90.00
_cell.angle_gamma   90.00
#
_symmetry.space_group_name_H-M   'P 1'
#
loop_
_entity.id
_entity.type
_entity.pdbx_description
1 polymer ?
#
loop_
_entity_poly.entity_id
_entity_poly.type
_entity_poly.pdbx_seq_one_letter_code
_entity_poly.pdbx_strand_id
1 'polypeptide(L)'
;MFTLSMFEILCPPYFCTGTKEGDSVSSPGPCIDWGTRFKIINGICQGLCFLHNLDIPLIHMNLKPENILLDENMIPKIADFAMSRVFGEQQTRLCTQKVVGS
;
A
#
# COMPACT_ATOMS: atom_id res chain seq x y z
N MET A 1 -0.88 -10.10 -7.93
CA MET A 1 0.17 -9.28 -7.26
C MET A 1 -0.46 -8.29 -6.27
N PHE A 2 -1.48 -8.70 -5.50
CA PHE A 2 -2.24 -7.82 -4.60
C PHE A 2 -2.15 -8.21 -3.12
N THR A 3 -1.63 -9.41 -2.82
CA THR A 3 -1.84 -10.03 -1.51
C THR A 3 -0.67 -9.83 -0.56
N LEU A 4 0.58 -9.72 -1.03
CA LEU A 4 1.74 -9.75 -0.12
C LEU A 4 2.06 -8.41 0.56
N SER A 5 1.85 -7.26 -0.10
CA SER A 5 2.18 -5.95 0.51
C SER A 5 1.16 -5.47 1.53
N MET A 6 -0.10 -5.91 1.43
CA MET A 6 -1.14 -5.57 2.41
C MET A 6 -0.90 -6.27 3.75
N PHE A 7 -0.29 -7.48 3.74
CA PHE A 7 -0.01 -8.26 4.95
C PHE A 7 0.98 -7.57 5.89
N GLU A 8 1.98 -6.88 5.35
CA GLU A 8 2.96 -6.11 6.16
C GLU A 8 2.31 -4.89 6.85
N ILE A 9 1.35 -4.25 6.17
CA ILE A 9 0.53 -3.18 6.77
C ILE A 9 -0.41 -3.75 7.85
N LEU A 10 -0.86 -4.99 7.67
CA LEU A 10 -1.73 -5.71 8.59
C LEU A 10 -1.01 -6.21 9.87
N CYS A 11 0.31 -6.44 9.84
CA CYS A 11 0.97 -7.17 10.93
C CYS A 11 2.45 -6.81 11.20
N PRO A 12 2.72 -5.75 11.99
CA PRO A 12 3.88 -5.73 12.89
C PRO A 12 3.48 -6.16 14.32
N PRO A 13 4.42 -6.67 15.15
CA PRO A 13 4.18 -7.26 16.46
C PRO A 13 3.89 -6.20 17.54
N TYR A 14 2.83 -5.44 17.37
CA TYR A 14 2.20 -4.66 18.44
C TYR A 14 0.69 -4.90 18.35
N PHE A 15 0.32 -6.17 18.46
CA PHE A 15 -1.06 -6.58 18.69
C PHE A 15 -1.35 -6.41 20.17
N CYS A 16 -2.16 -5.40 20.51
CA CYS A 16 -2.86 -5.40 21.80
C CYS A 16 -3.88 -6.54 21.77
N THR A 17 -3.42 -7.73 22.12
CA THR A 17 -4.29 -8.73 22.74
C THR A 17 -4.80 -8.10 24.01
N GLY A 18 -6.12 -8.09 24.20
CA GLY A 18 -6.78 -7.43 25.33
C GLY A 18 -6.04 -7.73 26.64
N THR A 19 -5.66 -6.67 27.34
CA THR A 19 -5.03 -6.73 28.66
C THR A 19 -5.90 -7.61 29.56
N LYS A 20 -5.42 -8.82 29.88
CA LYS A 20 -5.81 -9.45 31.14
C LYS A 20 -4.96 -8.79 32.21
N GLU A 21 -5.64 -8.32 33.25
CA GLU A 21 -5.10 -7.61 34.39
C GLU A 21 -3.92 -8.40 34.99
N GLY A 22 -2.76 -7.76 35.18
CA GLY A 22 -1.75 -8.35 36.06
C GLY A 22 -0.29 -7.97 35.92
N ASP A 23 0.21 -7.34 34.85
CA ASP A 23 1.67 -7.15 34.71
C ASP A 23 2.11 -5.73 34.32
N SER A 24 3.23 -5.34 34.94
CA SER A 24 3.85 -4.02 35.02
C SER A 24 4.05 -3.30 33.67
N VAL A 25 3.55 -2.07 33.61
CA VAL A 25 3.59 -1.11 32.50
C VAL A 25 5.02 -0.77 32.06
N SER A 26 5.48 -1.41 30.98
CA SER A 26 6.18 -0.69 29.91
C SER A 26 5.10 -0.05 29.05
N SER A 27 5.09 1.28 28.93
CA SER A 27 4.02 2.00 28.22
C SER A 27 3.87 1.43 26.80
N PRO A 28 2.78 0.71 26.47
CA PRO A 28 2.57 0.25 25.11
C PRO A 28 2.43 1.50 24.26
N GLY A 29 3.25 1.61 23.20
CA GLY A 29 3.10 2.67 22.21
C GLY A 29 1.64 2.75 21.73
N PRO A 30 1.18 3.91 21.23
CA PRO A 30 -0.22 4.13 20.89
C PRO A 30 -0.72 3.01 19.96
N CYS A 31 -1.61 2.17 20.49
CA CYS A 31 -2.14 1.05 19.74
C CYS A 31 -3.28 1.54 18.84
N ILE A 32 -3.13 1.35 17.53
CA ILE A 32 -4.21 1.61 16.59
C ILE A 32 -5.20 0.45 16.69
N ASP A 33 -6.45 0.76 17.04
CA ASP A 33 -7.53 -0.22 17.14
C ASP A 33 -7.84 -0.87 15.78
N TRP A 34 -8.44 -2.06 15.80
CA TRP A 34 -8.73 -2.81 14.59
C TRP A 34 -9.65 -2.06 13.61
N GLY A 35 -10.62 -1.29 14.11
CA GLY A 35 -11.52 -0.50 13.28
C GLY A 35 -10.76 0.56 12.49
N THR A 36 -9.82 1.25 13.12
CA THR A 36 -8.95 2.22 12.43
C THR A 36 -8.02 1.53 11.43
N ARG A 37 -7.43 0.38 11.77
CA ARG A 37 -6.63 -0.42 10.81
C ARG A 37 -7.43 -0.81 9.58
N PHE A 38 -8.67 -1.29 9.78
CA PHE A 38 -9.56 -1.65 8.69
C PHE A 38 -9.88 -0.45 7.79
N LYS A 39 -10.12 0.74 8.36
CA LYS A 39 -10.32 1.98 7.59
C LYS A 39 -9.10 2.32 6.73
N ILE A 40 -7.89 2.19 7.28
CA ILE A 40 -6.64 2.40 6.55
C ILE A 40 -6.52 1.41 5.38
N ILE A 41 -6.73 0.12 5.63
CA ILE A 41 -6.64 -0.90 4.56
C ILE A 41 -7.67 -0.63 3.46
N ASN A 42 -8.91 -0.33 3.85
CA ASN A 42 -9.96 -0.01 2.90
C ASN A 42 -9.62 1.22 2.05
N GLY A 43 -9.08 2.29 2.66
CA GLY A 43 -8.64 3.48 1.93
C GLY A 43 -7.50 3.20 0.96
N ILE A 44 -6.53 2.35 1.33
CA ILE A 44 -5.45 1.91 0.42
C ILE A 44 -6.04 1.15 -0.77
N CYS A 45 -6.94 0.20 -0.52
CA CYS A 45 -7.63 -0.55 -1.57
C CYS A 45 -8.39 0.38 -2.53
N GLN A 46 -9.08 1.39 -2.00
CA GLN A 46 -9.79 2.39 -2.80
C GLN A 46 -8.81 3.21 -3.66
N GLY A 47 -7.70 3.68 -3.09
CA GLY A 47 -6.67 4.41 -3.83
C GLY A 47 -6.06 3.58 -4.96
N LEU A 48 -5.73 2.31 -4.71
CA LEU A 48 -5.22 1.41 -5.75
C LEU A 48 -6.26 1.12 -6.83
N CYS A 49 -7.52 0.89 -6.43
CA CYS A 49 -8.62 0.68 -7.35
C CYS A 49 -8.82 1.90 -8.25
N PHE A 50 -8.72 3.11 -7.70
CA PHE A 50 -8.76 4.35 -8.48
C PHE A 50 -7.64 4.40 -9.51
N LEU A 51 -6.38 4.18 -9.10
CA LEU A 51 -5.23 4.22 -10.01
C LEU A 51 -5.34 3.20 -11.16
N HIS A 52 -5.85 2.01 -10.88
CA HIS A 52 -6.02 0.96 -11.89
C HIS A 52 -7.21 1.18 -12.84
N ASN A 53 -8.20 2.00 -12.44
CA ASN A 53 -9.39 2.29 -13.24
C ASN A 53 -9.33 3.65 -13.95
N LEU A 54 -8.18 4.32 -13.95
CA LEU A 54 -7.96 5.49 -14.82
C LEU A 54 -8.05 5.08 -16.30
N ASP A 55 -8.37 6.04 -17.17
CA ASP A 55 -8.38 5.83 -18.64
C ASP A 55 -7.06 5.25 -19.14
N ILE A 56 -5.96 5.64 -18.48
CA ILE A 56 -4.65 5.02 -18.64
C ILE A 56 -4.23 4.44 -17.28
N PRO A 57 -4.39 3.12 -17.05
CA PRO A 57 -4.16 2.52 -15.73
C PRO A 57 -2.73 2.73 -15.24
N LEU A 58 -2.59 3.13 -13.98
CA LEU A 58 -1.30 3.31 -13.32
C LEU A 58 -1.08 2.22 -12.27
N ILE A 59 0.01 1.48 -12.40
CA ILE A 59 0.43 0.45 -11.44
C ILE A 59 1.51 1.04 -10.54
N HIS A 60 1.29 1.03 -9.22
CA HIS A 60 2.19 1.69 -8.26
C HIS A 60 3.60 1.05 -8.18
N MET A 61 3.69 -0.28 -8.21
CA MET A 61 4.92 -1.12 -8.15
C MET A 61 5.79 -1.04 -6.87
N ASN A 62 5.67 0.00 -6.04
CA ASN A 62 6.44 0.15 -4.79
C ASN A 62 5.54 0.34 -3.56
N LEU A 63 4.55 -0.54 -3.41
CA LEU A 63 3.60 -0.46 -2.31
C LEU A 63 4.18 -1.12 -1.05
N LYS A 64 4.50 -0.32 -0.05
CA LYS A 64 5.08 -0.71 1.24
C LYS A 64 4.66 0.27 2.34
N PRO A 65 4.71 -0.10 3.63
CA PRO A 65 4.22 0.75 4.71
C PRO A 65 4.83 2.16 4.73
N GLU A 66 6.10 2.32 4.39
CA GLU A 66 6.79 3.62 4.37
C GLU A 66 6.23 4.58 3.29
N ASN A 67 5.58 4.00 2.28
CA ASN A 67 4.96 4.71 1.17
C ASN A 67 3.45 4.94 1.38
N ILE A 68 2.93 4.62 2.57
CA ILE A 68 1.57 4.97 3.00
C ILE A 68 1.67 6.09 4.04
N LEU A 69 1.25 7.29 3.64
CA LEU A 69 1.17 8.42 4.54
C LEU A 69 -0.22 8.46 5.18
N LEU A 70 -0.28 8.69 6.49
CA LEU A 70 -1.54 8.95 7.20
C LEU A 70 -1.64 10.45 7.44
N ASP A 71 -2.80 11.04 7.14
CA ASP A 71 -3.09 12.41 7.55
C ASP A 71 -3.62 12.50 8.98
N GLU A 72 -3.95 13.72 9.42
CA GLU A 72 -4.47 14.02 10.77
C GLU A 72 -5.76 13.25 11.11
N ASN A 73 -6.50 12.77 10.11
CA ASN A 73 -7.74 12.00 10.27
C ASN A 73 -7.54 10.48 10.12
N MET A 74 -6.29 10.00 10.12
CA MET A 74 -5.94 8.60 9.87
C MET A 74 -6.40 8.09 8.48
N ILE A 75 -6.52 9.00 7.51
CA ILE A 75 -6.85 8.64 6.13
C ILE A 75 -5.55 8.33 5.38
N PRO A 76 -5.44 7.16 4.73
CA PRO A 76 -4.25 6.78 4.00
C PRO A 76 -4.10 7.52 2.67
N LYS A 77 -2.87 7.88 2.33
CA LYS A 77 -2.45 8.45 1.05
C LYS A 77 -1.27 7.64 0.51
N ILE A 78 -1.41 7.15 -0.71
CA ILE A 78 -0.36 6.40 -1.40
C ILE A 78 0.67 7.41 -1.90
N ALA A 79 1.95 7.19 -1.58
CA ALA A 79 3.07 8.05 -1.94
C ALA A 79 4.18 7.26 -2.65
N ASP A 80 5.17 7.99 -3.19
CA ASP A 80 6.33 7.45 -3.90
C ASP A 80 5.99 6.63 -5.17
N PHE A 81 5.59 7.37 -6.21
CA PHE A 81 5.30 6.84 -7.54
C PHE A 81 6.55 6.67 -8.42
N ALA A 82 7.76 6.75 -7.85
CA ALA A 82 9.00 6.71 -8.63
C ALA A 82 9.18 5.42 -9.45
N MET A 83 8.59 4.31 -8.98
CA MET A 83 8.59 3.01 -9.66
C MET A 83 7.28 2.72 -10.40
N SER A 84 6.33 3.65 -10.38
CA SER A 84 5.02 3.45 -10.99
C SER A 84 5.12 3.31 -12.51
N ARG A 85 4.18 2.57 -13.08
CA ARG A 85 4.15 2.26 -14.51
C ARG A 85 2.77 2.48 -15.07
N VAL A 86 2.72 3.15 -16.21
CA VAL A 86 1.52 3.30 -16.99
C VAL A 86 1.32 2.00 -17.79
N PHE A 87 0.16 1.38 -17.64
CA PHE A 87 -0.19 0.18 -18.39
C PHE A 87 -0.40 0.56 -19.86
N GLY A 88 0.36 -0.07 -20.77
CA GLY A 88 0.37 0.26 -22.20
C GLY A 88 1.73 0.80 -22.69
N GLU A 89 2.50 1.53 -21.88
CA GLU A 89 3.82 2.06 -22.29
C GLU A 89 4.87 0.95 -22.55
N GLN A 90 4.73 -0.21 -21.89
CA GLN A 90 5.63 -1.34 -22.11
C GLN A 90 5.37 -2.08 -23.43
N GLN A 91 4.18 -1.96 -24.04
CA GLN A 91 3.97 -2.52 -25.39
C GLN A 91 4.84 -1.79 -26.41
N THR A 92 5.05 -0.49 -26.25
CA THR A 92 5.90 0.30 -27.15
C THR A 92 7.38 -0.10 -27.06
N ARG A 93 7.88 -0.48 -25.87
CA ARG A 93 9.27 -0.97 -25.69
C ARG A 93 9.47 -2.43 -26.13
N LEU A 94 8.44 -3.26 -26.09
CA LEU A 94 8.52 -4.66 -26.55
C LEU A 94 8.47 -4.76 -28.08
N CYS A 95 7.89 -3.78 -28.78
CA CYS A 95 7.84 -3.76 -30.25
C CYS A 95 9.12 -3.25 -30.95
N THR A 96 10.04 -2.55 -30.28
CA THR A 96 11.25 -2.01 -30.92
C THR A 96 12.44 -2.98 -31.00
N GLN A 97 12.30 -4.25 -30.61
CA GLN A 97 13.38 -5.25 -30.71
C GLN A 97 13.53 -5.91 -32.09
N LYS A 98 12.84 -5.42 -33.13
CA LYS A 98 13.01 -5.95 -34.50
C LYS A 98 13.16 -4.84 -35.53
N VAL A 99 14.23 -4.05 -35.40
CA VAL A 99 14.78 -3.31 -36.55
C VAL A 99 15.69 -4.27 -37.31
N VAL A 100 15.13 -4.99 -38.28
CA VAL A 100 15.95 -5.63 -39.32
C VAL A 100 16.24 -4.54 -40.34
N GLY A 101 17.44 -4.00 -40.28
CA GLY A 101 17.98 -3.15 -41.35
C GLY A 101 18.04 -3.96 -42.66
N SER A 102 17.69 -3.29 -43.74
CA SER A 102 17.63 -3.80 -45.12
C SER A 102 18.89 -4.51 -45.59
#